data_AF-A0A1L7D792-F1
#
_entry.id   AF-A0A1L7D792-F1
#
_cell.length_a   1.000
_cell.length_b   1.000
_cell.length_c   1.000
_cell.angle_alpha   90.00
_cell.angle_beta   90.00
_cell.angle_gamma   90.00
#
_symmetry.space_group_name_H-M   'P 1'
#
loop_
_entity.id
_entity.type
_entity.pdbx_description
1 polymer ?
#
loop_
_entity_poly.entity_id
_entity_poly.type
_entity_poly.pdbx_seq_one_letter_code
_entity_poly.pdbx_strand_id
1 'polypeptide(L)'
;MDSVKTKHLVSHEWERAHVLREFRAGRVPREEICDADFLLRAAAQYHGTPAPRSCPVCKGEMKQTFWVYGQALGRRAGSARSVAEIAELAGEIIPSGQEFTVHKVEVCPHCRWNHLLETAIAC
;
A
#
# COMPACT_ATOMS: atom_id res chain seq x y z
N MET A 1 -1.80 -9.60 5.81
CA MET A 1 -1.27 -10.46 4.73
C MET A 1 -1.13 -11.92 5.18
N ASP A 2 -1.28 -12.20 6.47
CA ASP A 2 -0.92 -13.48 7.09
C ASP A 2 -1.70 -14.70 6.58
N SER A 3 -2.78 -14.50 5.81
CA SER A 3 -3.61 -15.56 5.22
C SER A 3 -3.32 -15.85 3.74
N VAL A 4 -2.49 -15.04 3.07
CA VAL A 4 -2.14 -15.22 1.65
C VAL A 4 -0.67 -15.56 1.54
N LYS A 5 -0.37 -16.70 0.93
CA LYS A 5 1.01 -17.09 0.66
C LYS A 5 1.60 -16.12 -0.37
N THR A 6 2.79 -15.60 -0.07
CA THR A 6 3.48 -14.65 -0.92
C THR A 6 4.95 -15.02 -1.07
N LYS A 7 5.56 -14.56 -2.17
CA LYS A 7 6.99 -14.67 -2.47
C LYS A 7 7.55 -13.33 -2.97
N HIS A 8 8.87 -13.26 -3.07
CA HIS A 8 9.59 -12.06 -3.53
C HIS A 8 9.19 -10.78 -2.78
N LEU A 9 9.05 -10.88 -1.46
CA LEU A 9 8.74 -9.73 -0.61
C LEU A 9 9.87 -8.71 -0.66
N VAL A 10 9.55 -7.50 -1.08
CA VAL A 10 10.43 -6.33 -1.06
C VAL A 10 9.87 -5.33 -0.04
N SER A 11 10.68 -4.96 0.95
CA SER A 11 10.36 -3.89 1.89
C SER A 11 10.95 -2.57 1.39
N HIS A 12 10.16 -1.50 1.47
CA HIS A 12 10.51 -0.14 1.07
C HIS A 12 10.70 0.80 2.27
N GLU A 13 10.98 0.23 3.45
CA GLU A 13 11.22 1.00 4.69
C GLU A 13 12.51 1.84 4.62
N TRP A 14 13.48 1.44 3.80
CA TRP A 14 14.72 2.20 3.59
C TRP A 14 14.44 3.49 2.80
N GLU A 15 13.72 3.39 1.68
CA GLU A 15 13.24 4.54 0.91
C GLU A 15 12.38 5.44 1.79
N ARG A 16 11.51 4.86 2.61
CA ARG A 16 10.67 5.61 3.54
C ARG A 16 11.51 6.42 4.53
N ALA A 17 12.49 5.78 5.15
CA ALA A 17 13.38 6.42 6.11
C ALA A 17 14.21 7.53 5.46
N HIS A 18 14.65 7.30 4.21
CA HIS A 18 15.35 8.30 3.41
C HIS A 18 14.48 9.53 3.15
N VAL A 19 13.28 9.37 2.57
CA VAL A 19 12.34 10.48 2.30
C VAL A 19 12.07 11.30 3.57
N LEU A 20 11.82 10.63 4.69
CA LEU A 20 11.59 11.32 5.97
C LEU A 20 12.83 12.05 6.49
N ARG A 21 14.03 11.55 6.24
CA ARG A 21 15.28 12.24 6.59
C ARG A 21 15.45 13.49 5.74
N GLU A 22 15.22 13.40 4.43
CA GLU A 22 15.33 14.54 3.51
C GLU A 22 14.29 15.63 3.85
N PHE A 23 13.04 15.24 4.15
CA PHE A 23 12.00 16.14 4.62
C PHE A 23 12.37 16.84 5.94
N ARG A 24 12.86 16.09 6.95
CA ARG A 24 13.29 16.66 8.23
C ARG A 24 14.49 17.61 8.09
N ALA A 25 15.33 17.39 7.07
CA ALA A 25 16.43 18.27 6.74
C ALA A 25 16.01 19.49 5.90
N GLY A 26 14.72 19.64 5.57
CA GLY A 26 14.19 20.74 4.77
C GLY A 26 14.56 20.69 3.29
N ARG A 27 15.07 19.56 2.80
CA ARG A 27 15.49 19.39 1.39
C ARG A 27 14.35 19.03 0.45
N VAL A 28 13.27 18.47 1.00
CA VAL A 28 12.06 18.12 0.28
C VAL A 28 10.90 18.89 0.89
N PRO A 29 10.12 19.64 0.10
CA PRO A 29 8.95 20.35 0.61
C PRO A 29 7.85 19.39 1.01
N ARG A 30 6.97 19.84 1.90
CA ARG A 30 5.87 19.00 2.40
C ARG A 30 4.97 18.52 1.26
N GLU A 31 4.69 19.39 0.30
CA GLU A 31 3.74 19.16 -0.80
C GLU A 31 4.17 18.02 -1.71
N GLU A 32 5.48 17.75 -1.81
CA GLU A 32 6.05 16.68 -2.62
C GLU A 32 5.85 15.30 -1.97
N ILE A 33 5.76 15.24 -0.63
CA ILE A 33 5.57 13.97 0.11
C ILE A 33 4.13 13.80 0.64
N CYS A 34 3.36 14.89 0.63
CA CYS A 34 1.97 14.97 1.04
C CYS A 34 1.05 15.13 -0.18
N ASP A 35 1.23 14.22 -1.12
CA ASP A 35 0.67 14.25 -2.47
C ASP A 35 -0.36 13.14 -2.73
N ALA A 36 -0.76 12.36 -1.71
CA ALA A 36 -1.74 11.28 -1.87
C ALA A 36 -3.01 11.80 -2.54
N ASP A 37 -3.28 11.25 -3.73
CA ASP A 37 -4.42 11.65 -4.55
C ASP A 37 -5.76 11.20 -3.95
N PHE A 38 -6.85 11.57 -4.63
CA PHE A 38 -8.19 11.24 -4.16
C PHE A 38 -8.48 9.72 -4.19
N LEU A 39 -7.94 8.98 -5.16
CA LEU A 39 -8.16 7.54 -5.29
C LEU A 39 -7.44 6.79 -4.17
N LEU A 40 -6.20 7.16 -3.88
CA LEU A 40 -5.40 6.55 -2.82
C LEU A 40 -6.01 6.81 -1.44
N ARG A 41 -6.54 8.02 -1.22
CA ARG A 41 -7.25 8.36 0.01
C ARG A 41 -8.59 7.63 0.14
N ALA A 42 -9.37 7.54 -0.94
CA ALA A 42 -10.61 6.78 -0.95
C ALA A 42 -10.33 5.28 -0.71
N ALA A 43 -9.32 4.71 -1.35
CA ALA A 43 -8.86 3.34 -1.13
C ALA A 43 -8.49 3.08 0.34
N ALA A 44 -7.77 4.01 0.97
CA ALA A 44 -7.42 3.93 2.39
C ALA A 44 -8.64 4.06 3.32
N GLN A 45 -9.66 4.83 2.92
CA GLN A 45 -10.89 5.00 3.68
C GLN A 45 -11.80 3.78 3.62
N TYR A 46 -12.00 3.21 2.43
CA TYR A 46 -13.00 2.16 2.19
C TYR A 46 -12.44 0.74 2.22
N HIS A 47 -11.19 0.54 1.82
CA HIS A 47 -10.53 -0.78 1.77
C HIS A 47 -9.33 -0.89 2.73
N GLY A 48 -8.95 0.21 3.37
CA GLY A 48 -7.77 0.26 4.22
C GLY A 48 -8.02 -0.18 5.66
N THR A 49 -6.95 -0.62 6.32
CA THR A 49 -6.92 -0.95 7.75
C THR A 49 -6.17 0.12 8.54
N PRO A 50 -6.42 0.28 9.85
CA PRO A 50 -5.56 1.12 10.70
C PRO A 50 -4.09 0.72 10.58
N ALA A 51 -3.20 1.70 10.42
CA ALA A 51 -1.76 1.47 10.45
C ALA A 51 -1.27 1.38 11.90
N PRO A 52 -0.20 0.62 12.19
CA PRO A 52 0.32 0.45 13.55
C PRO A 52 1.10 1.67 14.07
N ARG A 53 1.27 2.71 13.26
CA ARG A 53 2.08 3.90 13.58
C ARG A 53 1.37 5.17 13.13
N SER A 54 1.59 6.26 13.85
CA SER A 54 1.07 7.59 13.49
C SER A 54 1.75 8.14 12.24
N CYS A 55 1.07 9.05 11.55
CA CYS A 55 1.62 9.76 10.40
C CYS A 55 2.96 10.45 10.77
N PRO A 56 4.04 10.22 10.02
CA PRO A 56 5.35 10.78 10.36
C PRO A 56 5.40 12.30 10.24
N VAL A 57 4.53 12.88 9.38
CA VAL A 57 4.45 14.32 9.08
C VAL A 57 3.55 15.06 10.09
N CYS A 58 2.27 14.67 10.21
CA CYS A 58 1.30 15.42 11.02
C CYS A 58 0.93 14.75 12.35
N LYS A 59 1.49 13.58 12.67
CA LYS A 59 1.22 12.78 13.88
C LYS A 59 -0.21 12.28 14.05
N GLY A 60 -1.09 12.52 13.07
CA GLY A 60 -2.46 12.00 13.04
C GLY A 60 -2.52 10.49 12.74
N GLU A 61 -3.74 9.98 12.68
CA GLU A 61 -3.99 8.59 12.29
C GLU A 61 -3.52 8.30 10.87
N MET A 62 -3.19 7.03 10.63
CA MET A 62 -2.72 6.55 9.35
C MET A 62 -3.40 5.23 9.02
N LYS A 63 -3.60 4.98 7.73
CA LYS A 63 -4.21 3.77 7.20
C LYS A 63 -3.20 3.03 6.33
N GLN A 64 -3.39 1.73 6.16
CA GLN A 64 -2.72 0.92 5.16
C GLN A 64 -3.76 0.45 4.15
N THR A 65 -3.46 0.60 2.87
CA THR A 65 -4.31 0.12 1.76
C THR A 65 -3.50 -0.79 0.85
N PHE A 66 -4.18 -1.69 0.16
CA PHE A 66 -3.55 -2.70 -0.67
C PHE A 66 -4.02 -2.58 -2.11
N TRP A 67 -3.09 -2.64 -3.06
CA TRP A 67 -3.35 -2.54 -4.48
C TRP A 67 -2.87 -3.80 -5.19
N VAL A 68 -3.71 -4.33 -6.08
CA VAL A 68 -3.43 -5.58 -6.78
C VAL A 68 -3.13 -5.34 -8.26
N TYR A 69 -2.12 -6.01 -8.80
CA TYR A 69 -1.65 -5.87 -10.18
C TYR A 69 -1.32 -7.23 -10.79
N GLY A 70 -1.52 -7.38 -12.10
CA GLY A 70 -1.21 -8.63 -12.81
C GLY A 70 -2.26 -8.99 -13.85
N GLN A 71 -1.85 -9.69 -14.90
CA GLN A 71 -2.73 -10.03 -16.02
C GLN A 71 -3.88 -10.96 -15.63
N ALA A 72 -3.65 -11.88 -14.70
CA ALA A 72 -4.65 -12.84 -14.21
C ALA A 72 -5.85 -12.17 -13.51
N LEU A 73 -5.70 -10.92 -13.05
CA LEU A 73 -6.77 -10.15 -12.42
C LEU A 73 -7.77 -9.57 -13.43
N GLY A 74 -7.40 -9.44 -14.70
CA GLY A 74 -8.21 -8.80 -15.73
C GLY A 74 -8.63 -7.38 -15.31
N ARG A 75 -9.95 -7.10 -15.34
CA ARG A 75 -10.51 -5.79 -14.95
C ARG A 75 -10.27 -5.39 -13.48
N ARG A 76 -9.79 -6.32 -12.64
CA ARG A 76 -9.48 -6.08 -11.23
C ARG A 76 -8.04 -5.58 -11.03
N ALA A 77 -7.19 -5.64 -12.05
CA ALA A 77 -5.83 -5.12 -11.96
C ALA A 77 -5.84 -3.60 -11.78
N GLY A 78 -4.91 -3.07 -10.98
CA GLY A 78 -4.82 -1.65 -10.68
C GLY A 78 -5.94 -1.14 -9.77
N SER A 79 -6.53 -2.01 -8.95
CA SER A 79 -7.58 -1.63 -8.00
C SER A 79 -7.14 -1.84 -6.55
N ALA A 80 -7.71 -1.03 -5.65
CA ALA A 80 -7.58 -1.24 -4.22
C ALA A 80 -8.45 -2.42 -3.75
N ARG A 81 -7.94 -3.21 -2.81
CA ARG A 81 -8.64 -4.36 -2.23
C ARG A 81 -8.42 -4.43 -0.73
N SER A 82 -9.44 -4.87 -0.01
CA SER A 82 -9.31 -5.26 1.38
C SER A 82 -8.48 -6.54 1.50
N VAL A 83 -7.97 -6.83 2.69
CA VAL A 83 -7.22 -8.08 2.95
C VAL A 83 -8.08 -9.31 2.68
N ALA A 84 -9.38 -9.25 2.97
CA ALA A 84 -10.33 -10.33 2.70
C ALA A 84 -10.49 -10.57 1.19
N GLU A 85 -10.74 -9.50 0.41
CA GLU A 85 -10.85 -9.61 -1.06
C GLU A 85 -9.56 -10.14 -1.68
N ILE A 86 -8.38 -9.78 -1.16
CA ILE A 86 -7.11 -10.32 -1.65
C ILE A 86 -7.01 -11.83 -1.40
N ALA A 87 -7.50 -12.31 -0.25
CA ALA A 87 -7.53 -13.74 0.05
C ALA A 87 -8.49 -14.50 -0.88
N GLU A 88 -9.66 -13.91 -1.19
CA GLU A 88 -10.60 -14.46 -2.17
C GLU A 88 -9.96 -14.55 -3.57
N LEU A 89 -9.32 -13.46 -4.04
CA LEU A 89 -8.61 -13.44 -5.32
C LEU A 89 -7.47 -14.46 -5.38
N ALA A 90 -6.74 -14.62 -4.28
CA ALA A 90 -5.72 -15.65 -4.15
C ALA A 90 -6.31 -17.05 -4.30
N GLY A 91 -7.44 -17.33 -3.65
CA GLY A 91 -8.16 -18.61 -3.78
C GLY A 91 -8.67 -18.91 -5.19
N GLU A 92 -9.00 -17.89 -5.98
CA GLU A 92 -9.44 -18.06 -7.37
C GLU A 92 -8.27 -18.25 -8.35
N ILE A 93 -7.20 -17.46 -8.21
CA ILE A 93 -6.17 -17.31 -9.24
C ILE A 93 -5.03 -18.33 -9.05
N ILE A 94 -4.59 -18.54 -7.81
CA ILE A 94 -3.42 -19.36 -7.50
C ILE A 94 -3.59 -20.84 -7.89
N PRO A 95 -4.77 -21.49 -7.71
CA PRO A 95 -4.95 -22.88 -8.13
C PRO A 95 -4.74 -23.13 -9.63
N SER A 96 -4.88 -22.09 -10.46
CA SER A 96 -4.60 -22.15 -11.90
C SER A 96 -3.12 -21.93 -12.24
N GLY A 97 -2.24 -21.88 -11.24
CA GLY A 97 -0.80 -21.62 -11.40
C GLY A 97 -0.48 -20.17 -11.78
N GLN A 98 -1.44 -19.26 -11.58
CA GLN A 98 -1.29 -17.85 -11.90
C GLN A 98 -0.97 -17.03 -10.66
N GLU A 99 -0.36 -15.87 -10.86
CA GLU A 99 0.16 -15.02 -9.79
C GLU A 99 -0.25 -13.57 -10.01
N PHE A 100 -0.24 -12.80 -8.94
CA PHE A 100 -0.46 -11.36 -9.00
C PHE A 100 0.35 -10.64 -7.93
N THR A 101 0.68 -9.38 -8.19
CA THR A 101 1.45 -8.52 -7.28
C THR A 101 0.50 -7.76 -6.35
N VAL A 102 0.89 -7.65 -5.09
CA VAL A 102 0.20 -6.86 -4.06
C VAL A 102 1.16 -5.77 -3.56
N HIS A 103 0.70 -4.53 -3.62
CA HIS A 103 1.39 -3.36 -3.04
C HIS A 103 0.68 -2.94 -1.77
N LYS A 104 1.40 -2.84 -0.67
CA LYS A 104 0.91 -2.28 0.59
C LYS A 104 1.39 -0.84 0.72
N VAL A 105 0.47 0.10 0.82
CA VAL A 105 0.75 1.54 0.87
C VAL A 105 0.22 2.11 2.18
N GLU A 106 1.02 2.89 2.90
CA GLU A 106 0.49 3.71 3.99
C GLU A 106 -0.03 5.05 3.47
N VAL A 107 -1.13 5.53 4.04
CA VAL A 107 -1.79 6.76 3.62
C VAL A 107 -2.31 7.50 4.84
N CYS A 108 -2.00 8.80 4.95
CA CYS A 108 -2.57 9.67 5.96
C CYS A 108 -3.81 10.41 5.39
N PRO A 109 -5.02 10.18 5.93
CA PRO A 109 -6.23 10.83 5.42
C PRO A 109 -6.25 12.35 5.65
N HIS A 110 -5.45 12.84 6.61
CA HIS A 110 -5.41 14.26 7.01
C HIS A 110 -4.43 15.07 6.16
N CYS A 111 -3.14 14.71 6.18
CA CYS A 111 -2.11 15.49 5.49
C CYS A 111 -1.75 14.96 4.12
N ARG A 112 -2.34 13.85 3.66
CA ARG A 112 -2.06 13.21 2.36
C ARG A 112 -0.63 12.66 2.23
N TRP A 113 0.08 12.42 3.32
CA TRP A 113 1.28 11.58 3.28
C TRP A 113 0.93 10.20 2.71
N ASN A 114 1.74 9.67 1.81
CA ASN A 114 1.69 8.27 1.45
C ASN A 114 3.09 7.69 1.19
N HIS A 115 3.24 6.38 1.35
CA HIS A 115 4.47 5.68 0.99
C HIS A 115 4.20 4.20 0.72
N LEU A 116 4.79 3.64 -0.33
CA LEU A 116 4.78 2.19 -0.58
C LEU A 116 5.63 1.50 0.49
N LEU A 117 5.07 0.53 1.22
CA LEU A 117 5.76 -0.18 2.29
C LEU A 117 6.30 -1.52 1.85
N GLU A 118 5.49 -2.28 1.13
CA GLU A 118 5.81 -3.65 0.73
C GLU A 118 5.27 -3.91 -0.67
N THR A 119 6.07 -4.64 -1.46
CA THR A 119 5.65 -5.28 -2.70
C THR A 119 5.86 -6.77 -2.56
N ALA A 120 4.86 -7.58 -2.90
CA ALA A 120 4.97 -9.03 -2.86
C ALA A 120 4.17 -9.67 -3.98
N ILE A 121 4.53 -10.88 -4.39
CA ILE A 121 3.78 -11.68 -5.35
C ILE A 121 2.96 -12.72 -4.58
N ALA A 122 1.64 -12.73 -4.78
CA ALA A 122 0.75 -13.77 -4.29
C ALA A 122 0.84 -15.02 -5.20
N CYS A 123 1.10 -16.18 -4.60
CA CYS A 123 1.38 -17.45 -5.26
C CYS A 123 1.07 -18.67 -4.38
#